data_AF-A0A8E0S9P8-F1
#
_entry.id   AF-A0A8E0S9P8-F1
#
_cell.length_a   1.000
_cell.length_b   1.000
_cell.length_c   1.000
_cell.angle_alpha   90.00
_cell.angle_beta   90.00
_cell.angle_gamma   90.00
#
_symmetry.space_group_name_H-M   'P 1'
#
loop_
_entity.id
_entity.type
_entity.pdbx_description
1 polymer ?
#
loop_
_entity_poly.entity_id
_entity_poly.type
_entity_poly.pdbx_seq_one_letter_code
_entity_poly.pdbx_strand_id
1 'polypeptide(L)'
;VLPLIEKTAKNVNEFSYCRKWFGGVFTDAKNQFNEAVRLPDLIIFLSTLSAVARPHDAVRDAAKLLIPTVGIVDTNSDPRLITYLVPGNDDTPITVRLWCGLFSEAIIRGKRRAYRDAQIKRQVQENLESFGLQ
;
A
#
# COMPACT_ATOMS: atom_id res chain seq x y z
N VAL A 1 18.24 -7.06 -12.58
CA VAL A 1 16.81 -6.99 -12.98
C VAL A 1 15.97 -7.02 -11.71
N LEU A 2 15.00 -6.12 -11.54
CA LEU A 2 14.15 -6.11 -10.34
C LEU A 2 13.18 -7.31 -10.33
N PRO A 3 12.94 -7.97 -9.19
CA PRO A 3 11.88 -8.95 -9.00
C PRO A 3 10.48 -8.40 -9.33
N LEU A 4 9.52 -9.30 -9.55
CA LEU A 4 8.17 -8.97 -10.00
C LEU A 4 7.50 -7.87 -9.16
N ILE A 5 7.45 -8.02 -7.83
CA ILE A 5 6.72 -7.11 -6.93
C ILE A 5 7.37 -5.71 -6.95
N GLU A 6 8.70 -5.65 -6.85
CA GLU A 6 9.46 -4.39 -6.90
C GLU A 6 9.31 -3.69 -8.26
N LYS A 7 9.32 -4.47 -9.34
CA LYS A 7 9.06 -3.95 -10.69
C LYS A 7 7.64 -3.39 -10.80
N THR A 8 6.64 -4.10 -10.29
CA THR A 8 5.23 -3.64 -10.28
C THR A 8 5.10 -2.32 -9.53
N ALA A 9 5.62 -2.23 -8.30
CA ALA A 9 5.57 -1.01 -7.50
C ALA A 9 6.25 0.16 -8.20
N LYS A 10 7.46 -0.07 -8.76
CA LYS A 10 8.18 0.96 -9.53
C LYS A 10 7.38 1.44 -10.75
N ASN A 11 6.72 0.55 -11.47
CA ASN A 11 5.95 0.90 -12.67
C ASN A 11 4.75 1.81 -12.37
N VAL A 12 4.16 1.69 -11.17
CA VAL A 12 3.05 2.56 -10.74
C VAL A 12 3.50 3.72 -9.86
N ASN A 13 4.81 3.93 -9.72
CA ASN A 13 5.41 4.95 -8.84
C ASN A 13 4.91 4.84 -7.39
N GLU A 14 5.03 3.63 -6.83
CA GLU A 14 4.76 3.31 -5.42
C GLU A 14 5.98 2.60 -4.79
N PHE A 15 5.98 2.52 -3.46
CA PHE A 15 7.03 1.87 -2.69
C PHE A 15 6.78 0.36 -2.53
N SER A 16 7.84 -0.42 -2.27
CA SER A 16 7.72 -1.84 -1.93
C SER A 16 8.78 -2.23 -0.89
N TYR A 17 8.44 -3.20 -0.04
CA TYR A 17 9.36 -3.77 0.94
C TYR A 17 9.29 -5.30 0.85
N CYS A 18 10.22 -5.89 0.10
CA CYS A 18 10.27 -7.34 -0.17
C CYS A 18 11.51 -8.00 0.45
N ARG A 19 12.05 -7.42 1.52
CA ARG A 19 13.22 -7.93 2.24
C ARG A 19 12.81 -8.28 3.66
N LYS A 20 13.76 -8.83 4.42
CA LYS A 20 13.54 -9.17 5.83
C LYS A 20 12.99 -7.95 6.58
N TRP A 21 11.82 -8.11 7.19
CA TRP A 21 11.25 -7.10 8.06
C TRP A 21 12.08 -7.01 9.35
N PHE A 22 12.58 -5.82 9.66
CA PHE A 22 13.22 -5.53 10.93
C PHE A 22 12.21 -4.87 11.86
N GLY A 23 12.19 -5.28 13.13
CA GLY A 23 11.36 -4.63 14.13
C GLY A 23 11.73 -3.14 14.24
N GLY A 24 10.72 -2.27 14.40
CA GLY A 24 10.94 -0.83 14.52
C GLY A 24 10.85 -0.04 13.21
N VAL A 25 10.75 -0.69 12.04
CA VAL A 25 10.65 0.02 10.73
C VAL A 25 9.51 1.05 10.73
N PHE A 26 8.38 0.74 11.35
CA PHE A 26 7.30 1.71 11.54
C PHE A 26 7.29 2.32 12.95
N THR A 27 7.33 1.49 13.98
CA THR A 27 7.11 1.94 15.36
C THR A 27 8.27 2.76 15.92
N ASP A 28 9.46 2.68 15.31
CA ASP A 28 10.68 3.39 15.71
C ASP A 28 11.35 4.07 14.50
N ALA A 29 10.53 4.48 13.52
CA ALA A 29 11.01 4.97 12.23
C ALA A 29 12.02 6.13 12.36
N LYS A 30 11.83 7.03 13.33
CA LYS A 30 12.74 8.16 13.56
C LYS A 30 14.18 7.70 13.83
N ASN A 31 14.37 6.68 14.66
CA ASN A 31 15.69 6.16 14.97
C ASN A 31 16.22 5.26 13.85
N GLN A 32 15.35 4.50 13.19
CA GLN A 32 15.73 3.65 12.05
C GLN A 32 16.24 4.44 10.85
N PHE A 33 15.64 5.60 10.57
CA PHE A 33 15.98 6.42 9.42
C PHE A 33 16.81 7.67 9.78
N ASN A 34 17.11 7.86 11.07
CA ASN A 34 17.84 9.01 11.60
C ASN A 34 17.24 10.38 11.21
N GLU A 35 15.94 10.41 10.89
CA GLU A 35 15.20 11.60 10.46
C GLU A 35 13.70 11.40 10.69
N ALA A 36 12.94 12.50 10.76
CA ALA A 36 11.49 12.44 10.71
C ALA A 36 11.03 12.01 9.31
N VAL A 37 10.48 10.80 9.21
CA VAL A 37 9.95 10.27 7.95
C VAL A 37 8.44 10.29 7.92
N ARG A 38 7.88 10.44 6.72
CA ARG A 38 6.46 10.21 6.48
C ARG A 38 6.22 8.70 6.32
N LEU A 39 5.39 8.14 7.20
CA LEU A 39 4.95 6.76 7.13
C LEU A 39 3.95 6.54 5.98
N PRO A 40 3.78 5.29 5.51
CA PRO A 40 2.77 5.00 4.50
C PRO A 40 1.36 5.22 5.04
N ASP A 41 0.49 5.80 4.22
CA ASP A 41 -0.93 6.00 4.54
C ASP A 41 -1.78 4.73 4.26
N LEU A 42 -1.21 3.74 3.57
CA LEU A 42 -1.84 2.45 3.23
C LEU A 42 -0.75 1.41 2.98
N ILE A 43 -1.00 0.16 3.40
CA ILE A 43 -0.13 -0.98 3.09
C ILE A 43 -0.92 -2.08 2.38
N ILE A 44 -0.31 -2.68 1.36
CA ILE A 44 -0.85 -3.85 0.66
C ILE A 44 0.05 -5.07 0.94
N PHE A 45 -0.51 -6.10 1.58
CA PHE A 45 0.14 -7.38 1.81
C PHE A 45 -0.23 -8.36 0.70
N LEU A 46 0.78 -8.75 -0.10
CA LEU A 46 0.61 -9.83 -1.08
C LEU A 46 0.58 -11.22 -0.42
N SER A 47 1.22 -11.34 0.73
CA SER A 47 1.06 -12.44 1.68
C SER A 47 1.09 -11.84 3.08
N THR A 48 0.25 -12.35 3.98
CA THR A 48 0.20 -11.90 5.38
C THR A 48 1.09 -12.72 6.31
N LEU A 49 1.74 -13.74 5.77
CA LEU A 49 2.69 -14.58 6.49
C LEU A 49 4.14 -14.23 6.12
N SER A 50 5.02 -14.49 7.07
CA SER A 50 6.47 -14.47 6.87
C SER A 50 6.97 -15.77 6.22
N ALA A 51 8.24 -15.79 5.81
CA ALA A 51 8.87 -16.97 5.22
C ALA A 51 8.87 -18.23 6.12
N VAL A 52 8.55 -18.10 7.40
CA VAL A 52 8.43 -19.23 8.36
C VAL A 52 6.97 -19.50 8.77
N ALA A 53 6.00 -19.12 7.93
CA ALA A 53 4.56 -19.33 8.13
C ALA A 53 4.00 -18.77 9.44
N ARG A 54 4.57 -17.65 9.91
CA ARG A 54 4.06 -16.89 11.06
C ARG A 54 3.47 -15.56 10.60
N PRO A 55 2.48 -14.99 11.30
CA PRO A 55 1.94 -13.67 11.00
C PRO A 55 3.06 -12.64 10.82
N HIS A 56 3.02 -11.88 9.73
CA HIS A 56 4.05 -10.90 9.42
C HIS A 56 4.00 -9.73 10.40
N ASP A 57 5.13 -9.40 11.04
CA ASP A 57 5.19 -8.36 12.10
C ASP A 57 4.66 -6.99 11.63
N ALA A 58 4.88 -6.63 10.36
CA ALA A 58 4.33 -5.40 9.78
C ALA A 58 2.79 -5.30 9.86
N VAL A 59 2.06 -6.41 9.91
CA VAL A 59 0.59 -6.40 10.10
C VAL A 59 0.26 -5.81 11.48
N ARG A 60 0.94 -6.33 12.52
CA ARG A 60 0.79 -5.83 13.89
C ARG A 60 1.26 -4.38 14.02
N ASP A 61 2.40 -4.05 13.41
CA ASP A 61 2.99 -2.72 13.52
C ASP A 61 2.14 -1.66 12.79
N ALA A 62 1.54 -2.00 11.65
CA ALA A 62 0.55 -1.16 10.97
C ALA A 62 -0.69 -0.92 11.85
N ALA A 63 -1.23 -1.97 12.46
CA ALA A 63 -2.39 -1.88 13.35
C ALA A 63 -2.12 -0.98 14.56
N LYS A 64 -0.93 -1.05 15.17
CA LYS A 64 -0.52 -0.18 16.29
C LYS A 64 -0.52 1.31 15.92
N LEU A 65 -0.22 1.64 14.67
CA LEU A 65 -0.12 3.01 14.17
C LEU A 65 -1.38 3.45 13.40
N LEU A 66 -2.44 2.65 13.41
CA LEU A 66 -3.69 2.92 12.70
C LEU A 66 -3.49 3.11 11.18
N ILE A 67 -2.47 2.46 10.61
CA ILE A 67 -2.26 2.46 9.17
C ILE A 67 -3.19 1.39 8.57
N PRO A 68 -4.13 1.74 7.68
CA PRO A 68 -5.03 0.78 7.08
C PRO A 68 -4.26 -0.22 6.22
N THR A 69 -4.74 -1.46 6.20
CA THR A 69 -4.11 -2.56 5.46
C THR A 69 -5.09 -3.23 4.51
N VAL A 70 -4.62 -3.54 3.31
CA VAL A 70 -5.27 -4.49 2.39
C VAL A 70 -4.41 -5.75 2.40
N GLY A 71 -4.99 -6.92 2.62
CA GLY A 71 -4.22 -8.17 2.72
C GLY A 71 -4.88 -9.32 1.99
N ILE A 72 -4.09 -10.06 1.22
CA ILE A 72 -4.50 -11.36 0.67
C ILE A 72 -4.37 -12.38 1.79
N VAL A 73 -5.49 -13.01 2.13
CA VAL A 73 -5.59 -13.95 3.25
C VAL A 73 -5.87 -15.33 2.68
N ASP A 74 -4.92 -16.24 2.90
CA ASP A 74 -5.10 -17.67 2.60
C ASP A 74 -5.62 -18.44 3.82
N THR A 75 -5.95 -19.72 3.65
CA THR A 75 -6.53 -20.61 4.67
C THR A 75 -5.73 -20.71 5.97
N ASN A 76 -4.43 -20.44 5.94
CA ASN A 76 -3.52 -20.50 7.08
C ASN A 76 -3.24 -19.13 7.73
N SER A 77 -3.84 -18.06 7.21
CA SER A 77 -3.60 -16.68 7.64
C SER A 77 -4.58 -16.25 8.75
N ASP A 78 -4.15 -15.33 9.63
CA ASP A 78 -5.02 -14.71 10.63
C ASP A 78 -5.54 -13.34 10.14
N PRO A 79 -6.83 -13.22 9.79
CA PRO A 79 -7.36 -11.99 9.20
C PRO A 79 -7.66 -10.87 10.19
N ARG A 80 -7.62 -11.12 11.51
CA ARG A 80 -8.23 -10.23 12.52
C ARG A 80 -7.66 -8.81 12.56
N LEU A 81 -6.40 -8.63 12.16
CA LEU A 81 -5.71 -7.33 12.14
C LEU A 81 -5.64 -6.69 10.75
N ILE A 82 -6.27 -7.31 9.74
CA ILE A 82 -6.31 -6.77 8.38
C ILE A 82 -7.56 -5.90 8.23
N THR A 83 -7.40 -4.66 7.75
CA THR A 83 -8.53 -3.73 7.59
C THR A 83 -9.46 -4.15 6.45
N TYR A 84 -8.89 -4.50 5.30
CA TYR A 84 -9.60 -4.94 4.10
C TYR A 84 -8.99 -6.25 3.61
N LEU A 85 -9.58 -7.37 4.03
CA LEU A 85 -9.12 -8.69 3.63
C LEU A 85 -9.66 -9.09 2.26
N VAL A 86 -8.84 -9.79 1.49
CA VAL A 86 -9.21 -10.42 0.22
C VAL A 86 -8.89 -11.90 0.34
N PRO A 87 -9.89 -12.80 0.41
CA PRO A 87 -9.61 -14.23 0.48
C PRO A 87 -9.07 -14.71 -0.86
N GLY A 88 -7.93 -15.41 -0.85
CA GLY A 88 -7.34 -15.93 -2.08
C GLY A 88 -5.95 -16.50 -1.88
N ASN A 89 -5.49 -17.25 -2.89
CA ASN A 89 -4.19 -17.90 -2.90
C ASN A 89 -3.06 -16.88 -3.11
N ASP A 90 -2.11 -16.83 -2.19
CA ASP A 90 -0.93 -15.96 -2.16
C ASP A 90 0.39 -16.67 -2.56
N ASP A 91 0.38 -17.99 -2.75
CA ASP A 91 1.59 -18.79 -2.97
C ASP A 91 1.99 -18.91 -4.45
N THR A 92 1.01 -19.05 -5.36
CA THR A 92 1.35 -19.44 -6.74
C THR A 92 1.88 -18.25 -7.54
N PRO A 93 2.91 -18.45 -8.40
CA PRO A 93 3.39 -17.38 -9.28
C PRO A 93 2.30 -16.79 -10.19
N ILE A 94 1.29 -17.60 -10.55
CA ILE A 94 0.16 -17.17 -11.38
C ILE A 94 -0.71 -16.19 -10.60
N THR A 95 -1.11 -16.53 -9.37
CA THR A 95 -1.94 -15.65 -8.53
C THR A 95 -1.18 -14.40 -8.12
N VAL A 96 0.10 -14.50 -7.74
CA VAL A 96 0.92 -13.32 -7.44
C VAL A 96 1.00 -12.35 -8.63
N ARG A 97 1.14 -12.86 -9.86
CA ARG A 97 1.09 -12.03 -11.08
C ARG A 97 -0.28 -11.37 -11.27
N LEU A 98 -1.35 -12.12 -11.05
CA LEU A 98 -2.72 -11.60 -11.11
C LEU A 98 -2.91 -10.45 -10.11
N TRP A 99 -2.54 -10.66 -8.85
CA TRP A 99 -2.63 -9.65 -7.79
C TRP A 99 -1.82 -8.39 -8.13
N CYS A 100 -0.56 -8.55 -8.57
CA CYS A 100 0.25 -7.44 -9.04
C CYS A 100 -0.44 -6.65 -10.15
N GLY A 101 -1.03 -7.33 -11.12
CA GLY A 101 -1.76 -6.70 -12.23
C GLY A 101 -2.98 -5.92 -11.75
N LEU A 102 -3.82 -6.54 -10.92
CA LEU A 102 -5.06 -5.93 -10.39
C LEU A 102 -4.76 -4.69 -9.54
N PHE A 103 -3.81 -4.78 -8.61
CA PHE A 103 -3.43 -3.63 -7.77
C PHE A 103 -2.80 -2.52 -8.62
N SER A 104 -1.92 -2.87 -9.57
CA SER A 104 -1.31 -1.91 -10.48
C SER A 104 -2.37 -1.13 -11.27
N GLU A 105 -3.35 -1.83 -11.83
CA GLU A 105 -4.44 -1.20 -12.57
C GLU A 105 -5.32 -0.32 -11.67
N ALA A 106 -5.68 -0.80 -10.48
CA ALA A 106 -6.45 -0.02 -9.51
C ALA A 106 -5.74 1.28 -9.11
N ILE A 107 -4.42 1.21 -8.82
CA ILE A 107 -3.60 2.37 -8.48
C ILE A 107 -3.56 3.37 -9.65
N ILE A 108 -3.32 2.91 -10.88
CA ILE A 108 -3.30 3.77 -12.07
C ILE A 108 -4.65 4.47 -12.26
N ARG A 109 -5.76 3.73 -12.15
CA ARG A 109 -7.11 4.29 -12.25
C ARG A 109 -7.37 5.33 -11.14
N GLY A 110 -6.95 5.03 -9.91
CA GLY A 110 -7.03 5.95 -8.77
C GLY A 110 -6.26 7.25 -9.00
N LYS A 111 -5.00 7.16 -9.46
CA LYS A 111 -4.16 8.34 -9.79
C LYS A 111 -4.78 9.19 -10.89
N ARG A 112 -5.31 8.57 -11.95
CA ARG A 112 -6.00 9.29 -13.04
C ARG A 112 -7.23 10.04 -12.53
N ARG A 113 -8.02 9.41 -11.66
CA ARG A 113 -9.19 10.04 -11.04
C ARG A 113 -8.78 11.22 -10.15
N ALA A 114 -7.82 11.01 -9.26
CA ALA A 114 -7.32 12.07 -8.37
C ALA A 114 -6.78 13.29 -9.14
N TYR A 115 -6.04 13.05 -10.24
CA TYR A 115 -5.57 14.12 -11.11
C TYR A 115 -6.74 14.90 -11.72
N ARG A 116 -7.75 14.21 -12.28
CA ARG A 116 -8.95 14.84 -12.85
C ARG A 116 -9.70 15.67 -11.80
N ASP A 117 -9.92 15.11 -10.62
CA ASP A 117 -10.64 15.78 -9.53
C ASP A 117 -9.89 17.04 -9.06
N ALA A 118 -8.56 17.01 -9.05
CA ALA A 118 -7.73 18.18 -8.75
C ALA A 118 -7.82 19.26 -9.83
N GLN A 119 -7.86 18.90 -11.12
CA GLN A 119 -8.06 19.86 -12.21
C GLN A 119 -9.43 20.55 -12.12
N ILE A 120 -10.49 19.78 -11.85
CA ILE A 120 -11.85 20.33 -11.68
C ILE A 120 -11.87 21.31 -10.50
N LYS A 121 -11.28 20.97 -9.36
CA LYS A 121 -11.21 21.87 -8.20
C LYS A 121 -10.48 23.18 -8.52
N ARG A 122 -9.36 23.12 -9.25
CA ARG A 122 -8.63 24.31 -9.70
C ARG A 122 -9.48 25.18 -10.62
N GLN A 123 -10.14 24.57 -11.61
CA GLN A 123 -11.00 25.31 -12.53
C GLN A 123 -12.18 25.98 -11.80
N VAL A 124 -12.79 25.30 -10.83
CA VAL A 124 -13.86 25.87 -9.99
C VAL A 124 -13.34 27.04 -9.17
N GLN A 125 -12.16 26.90 -8.57
CA GLN A 125 -11.52 27.97 -7.80
C GLN A 125 -11.21 29.19 -8.66
N GLU A 126 -10.57 28.99 -9.82
CA GLU A 126 -10.26 30.05 -10.79
C GLU A 126 -11.54 30.75 -11.28
N ASN A 127 -12.62 29.99 -11.50
CA ASN A 127 -13.91 30.56 -11.88
C ASN A 127 -14.49 31.42 -10.74
N LEU A 128 -14.53 30.92 -9.51
CA LEU A 128 -15.03 31.68 -8.35
C LEU A 128 -14.26 32.99 -8.14
N GLU A 129 -12.93 32.93 -8.23
CA GLU A 129 -12.05 34.09 -8.17
C GLU A 129 -12.34 35.09 -9.29
N SER A 130 -12.63 34.62 -10.50
CA SER A 130 -12.99 35.49 -11.63
C SER A 130 -14.35 36.20 -11.44
N PHE A 131 -15.25 35.62 -10.64
CA PHE A 131 -16.53 36.23 -10.26
C PHE A 131 -16.42 37.13 -9.00
N GLY A 132 -15.24 37.28 -8.41
CA GLY A 132 -15.03 38.07 -7.20
C GLY A 132 -15.65 37.46 -5.93
N LEU A 133 -15.96 36.16 -5.97
CA LEU A 133 -16.47 35.40 -4.82
C LEU A 133 -15.29 34.66 -4.18
N GLN A 134 -15.01 34.98 -2.91
CA GLN A 134 -14.02 34.27 -2.09
C GLN A 134 -14.64 33.03 -1.42
#